data_AF-A0A3B9IVD0-F1
#
_entry.id   AF-A0A3B9IVD0-F1
#
_cell.length_a   1.000
_cell.length_b   1.000
_cell.length_c   1.000
_cell.angle_alpha   90.00
_cell.angle_beta   90.00
_cell.angle_gamma   90.00
#
_symmetry.space_group_name_H-M   'P 1'
#
loop_
_entity.id
_entity.type
_entity.pdbx_description
1 polymer ?
#
loop_
_entity_poly.entity_id
_entity_poly.type
_entity_poly.pdbx_seq_one_letter_code
_entity_poly.pdbx_strand_id
1 'polypeptide(L)'
;EPLAARPIDPPTMAVSISVNDSPLAGQEGDKVTSRMIRDRLFREAESNVAIRVTELPSKDAFEVAGRGELQLGVLVETMRREGFE
;
A
#
# COMPACT_ATOMS: atom_id res chain seq x y z
N GLU A 1 -27.07 24.08 6.61
CA GLU A 1 -27.04 22.63 6.88
C GLU A 1 -25.86 22.04 6.12
N PRO A 2 -25.06 21.12 6.70
CA PRO A 2 -23.94 20.51 5.98
C PRO A 2 -24.45 19.69 4.79
N LEU A 3 -23.72 19.77 3.66
CA LEU A 3 -24.03 18.96 2.48
C LEU A 3 -23.61 17.50 2.72
N ALA A 4 -24.50 16.56 2.37
CA ALA A 4 -24.21 15.15 2.48
C ALA A 4 -23.12 14.72 1.47
N ALA A 5 -22.10 14.01 1.97
CA ALA A 5 -21.05 13.47 1.12
C ALA A 5 -21.60 12.35 0.21
N ARG A 6 -21.08 12.27 -1.02
CA ARG A 6 -21.38 11.14 -1.90
C ARG A 6 -20.63 9.89 -1.40
N PRO A 7 -21.27 8.70 -1.41
CA PRO A 7 -20.60 7.48 -1.01
C PRO A 7 -19.47 7.15 -2.00
N ILE A 8 -18.37 6.63 -1.47
CA ILE A 8 -17.23 6.15 -2.26
C ILE A 8 -17.40 4.65 -2.50
N ASP A 9 -17.18 4.20 -3.73
CA ASP A 9 -17.29 2.77 -4.02
C ASP A 9 -16.26 1.97 -3.22
N PRO A 10 -16.67 0.82 -2.65
CA PRO A 10 -15.79 0.00 -1.84
C PRO A 10 -14.68 -0.65 -2.67
N PRO A 11 -13.56 -1.04 -2.04
CA PRO A 11 -12.54 -1.85 -2.69
C PRO A 11 -13.11 -3.23 -3.07
N THR A 12 -12.59 -3.81 -4.15
CA THR A 12 -13.04 -5.10 -4.70
C THR A 12 -12.04 -6.23 -4.47
N MET A 13 -10.76 -5.89 -4.28
CA MET A 13 -9.67 -6.84 -4.04
C MET A 13 -8.67 -6.26 -3.03
N ALA A 14 -7.93 -7.15 -2.37
CA ALA A 14 -6.87 -6.79 -1.44
C ALA A 14 -5.63 -7.67 -1.66
N VAL A 15 -4.46 -7.11 -1.37
CA VAL A 15 -3.17 -7.80 -1.37
C VAL A 15 -2.46 -7.54 -0.05
N SER A 16 -1.61 -8.47 0.37
CA SER A 16 -0.70 -8.26 1.49
C SER A 16 0.64 -7.74 0.97
N ILE A 17 1.11 -6.63 1.54
CA ILE A 17 2.44 -6.07 1.29
C ILE A 17 3.22 -6.19 2.60
N SER A 18 4.37 -6.83 2.57
CA SER A 18 5.24 -7.02 3.73
C SER A 18 6.67 -6.62 3.42
N VAL A 19 7.46 -6.47 4.48
CA VAL A 19 8.92 -6.35 4.37
C VAL A 19 9.49 -7.60 3.70
N ASN A 20 10.47 -7.42 2.79
CA ASN A 20 11.24 -8.54 2.25
C ASN A 20 12.15 -9.14 3.33
N ASP A 21 11.86 -10.37 3.75
CA ASP A 21 12.63 -11.14 4.74
C ASP A 21 13.53 -12.21 4.10
N SER A 22 13.68 -12.18 2.77
CA SER A 22 14.50 -13.14 2.04
C SER A 22 16.02 -12.85 2.17
N PRO A 23 16.89 -13.82 1.83
CA PRO A 23 18.34 -13.61 1.80
C PRO A 23 18.83 -12.55 0.79
N LEU A 24 17.95 -12.12 -0.12
CA LEU A 24 18.24 -11.11 -1.13
C LEU A 24 17.79 -9.71 -0.71
N ALA A 25 17.24 -9.55 0.50
CA ALA A 25 16.74 -8.28 1.01
C ALA A 25 17.80 -7.16 0.91
N GLY A 26 17.43 -6.06 0.27
CA GLY A 26 18.25 -4.85 0.14
C GLY A 26 19.29 -4.90 -0.99
N GLN A 27 19.14 -5.82 -1.94
CA GLN A 27 19.96 -5.88 -3.14
C GLN A 27 19.39 -5.05 -4.30
N GLU A 28 18.07 -4.86 -4.36
CA GLU A 28 17.39 -4.16 -5.46
C GLU A 28 16.80 -2.81 -5.02
N GLY A 29 16.55 -2.61 -3.73
CA GLY A 29 16.04 -1.37 -3.15
C GLY A 29 16.74 -0.95 -1.86
N ASP A 30 16.71 0.35 -1.55
CA ASP A 30 17.22 0.91 -0.30
C ASP A 30 16.13 1.14 0.76
N LYS A 31 14.84 1.04 0.37
CA LYS A 31 13.69 1.29 1.25
C LYS A 31 13.04 -0.02 1.71
N VAL A 32 13.73 -0.73 2.59
CA VAL A 32 13.36 -2.09 3.02
C VAL A 32 12.66 -2.18 4.37
N THR A 33 12.47 -1.06 5.09
CA THR A 33 11.92 -1.12 6.46
C THR A 33 10.39 -1.05 6.49
N SER A 34 9.77 -1.78 7.43
CA SER A 34 8.31 -1.74 7.65
C SER A 34 7.78 -0.32 7.79
N ARG A 35 8.51 0.55 8.51
CA ARG A 35 8.14 1.96 8.70
C ARG A 35 8.10 2.74 7.38
N MET A 36 9.08 2.53 6.50
CA MET A 36 9.10 3.22 5.21
C MET A 36 7.94 2.77 4.32
N ILE A 37 7.66 1.45 4.29
CA ILE A 37 6.54 0.87 3.55
C ILE A 37 5.22 1.45 4.08
N ARG A 38 5.04 1.43 5.41
CA ARG A 38 3.88 2.03 6.09
C ARG A 38 3.67 3.47 5.68
N ASP A 39 4.68 4.31 5.87
CA ASP A 39 4.55 5.75 5.62
C ASP A 39 4.21 6.04 4.15
N ARG A 40 4.70 5.21 3.21
CA ARG A 40 4.38 5.32 1.78
C ARG A 40 2.95 4.88 1.44
N LEU A 41 2.48 3.77 2.03
CA LEU A 41 1.12 3.25 1.81
C LEU A 41 0.06 4.16 2.43
N PHE A 42 0.30 4.68 3.63
CA PHE A 42 -0.61 5.64 4.26
C PHE A 42 -0.65 6.96 3.50
N ARG A 43 0.48 7.44 2.96
CA ARG A 43 0.50 8.60 2.06
C ARG A 43 -0.30 8.35 0.78
N GLU A 44 -0.26 7.13 0.22
CA GLU A 44 -1.12 6.79 -0.93
C GLU A 44 -2.59 6.93 -0.56
N ALA A 45 -3.01 6.34 0.56
CA ALA A 45 -4.40 6.34 1.02
C ALA A 45 -4.93 7.75 1.34
N GLU A 46 -4.07 8.69 1.73
CA GLU A 46 -4.46 10.11 1.91
C GLU A 46 -4.87 10.79 0.59
N SER A 47 -4.23 10.41 -0.52
CA SER A 47 -4.47 11.01 -1.83
C SER A 47 -5.46 10.22 -2.70
N ASN A 48 -5.56 8.91 -2.45
CA ASN A 48 -6.29 7.97 -3.28
C ASN A 48 -7.43 7.33 -2.48
N VAL A 49 -8.62 7.90 -2.59
CA VAL A 49 -9.83 7.45 -1.88
C VAL A 49 -10.26 6.01 -2.21
N ALA A 50 -9.72 5.44 -3.29
CA ALA A 50 -9.98 4.06 -3.68
C ALA A 50 -9.03 3.05 -3.01
N ILE A 51 -7.99 3.52 -2.31
CA ILE A 51 -7.05 2.69 -1.57
C ILE A 51 -7.42 2.71 -0.09
N ARG A 52 -7.44 1.52 0.52
CA ARG A 52 -7.55 1.36 1.96
C ARG A 52 -6.39 0.51 2.45
N VAL A 53 -5.73 0.98 3.51
CA VAL A 53 -4.59 0.30 4.12
C VAL A 53 -4.96 -0.10 5.55
N THR A 54 -4.72 -1.36 5.90
CA THR A 54 -4.91 -1.90 7.24
C THR A 54 -3.61 -2.53 7.72
N GLU A 55 -3.17 -2.20 8.93
CA GLU A 55 -2.00 -2.86 9.55
C GLU A 55 -2.39 -4.29 9.95
N LEU A 56 -1.58 -5.28 9.56
CA LEU A 56 -1.79 -6.68 9.94
C LEU A 56 -1.17 -6.98 11.32
N PRO A 57 -1.55 -8.09 11.99
CA PRO A 57 -1.03 -8.43 13.31
C PRO A 57 0.50 -8.59 13.35
N SER A 58 1.07 -9.12 12.26
CA SER A 58 2.49 -9.03 11.99
C SER A 58 2.80 -7.57 11.65
N LYS A 59 3.47 -6.84 12.55
CA LYS A 59 3.82 -5.41 12.41
C LYS A 59 4.68 -5.07 11.17
N ASP A 60 4.97 -6.06 10.34
CA ASP A 60 5.79 -5.99 9.14
C ASP A 60 4.97 -6.27 7.87
N ALA A 61 3.63 -6.32 7.98
CA ALA A 61 2.72 -6.52 6.85
C ALA A 61 1.49 -5.61 6.91
N PHE A 62 0.99 -5.26 5.72
CA PHE A 62 -0.13 -4.36 5.51
C PHE A 62 -1.07 -4.96 4.47
N GLU A 63 -2.36 -4.97 4.78
CA GLU A 63 -3.38 -5.28 3.79
C GLU A 63 -3.73 -4.01 3.02
N VAL A 64 -3.56 -4.05 1.69
CA VAL A 64 -3.86 -2.94 0.79
C VAL A 64 -5.00 -3.34 -0.12
N ALA A 65 -6.16 -2.72 0.08
CA ALA A 65 -7.37 -2.95 -0.69
C ALA A 65 -7.57 -1.84 -1.73
N GLY A 66 -7.98 -2.22 -2.94
CA GLY A 66 -8.18 -1.32 -4.08
C GLY A 66 -9.35 -1.73 -4.96
N ARG A 67 -9.63 -0.96 -6.02
CA ARG A 67 -10.74 -1.20 -6.96
C ARG A 67 -10.47 -2.28 -8.02
N GLY A 68 -9.22 -2.73 -8.14
CA GLY A 68 -8.84 -3.81 -9.04
C GLY A 68 -7.34 -4.01 -9.14
N GLU A 69 -6.93 -5.08 -9.81
CA GLU A 69 -5.54 -5.50 -9.96
C GLU A 69 -4.66 -4.40 -10.57
N LEU A 70 -5.12 -3.73 -11.64
CA LEU A 70 -4.33 -2.70 -12.33
C LEU A 70 -3.95 -1.54 -11.40
N GLN A 71 -4.86 -1.10 -10.53
CA GLN A 71 -4.59 -0.02 -9.58
C GLN A 71 -3.48 -0.42 -8.60
N LEU A 72 -3.57 -1.64 -8.05
CA LEU A 72 -2.60 -2.16 -7.10
C LEU A 72 -1.25 -2.41 -7.78
N GLY A 73 -1.25 -2.91 -9.02
CA GLY A 73 -0.03 -3.10 -9.82
C GLY A 73 0.69 -1.79 -10.10
N VAL A 74 -0.04 -0.71 -10.42
CA VAL A 74 0.56 0.62 -10.61
C VAL A 74 1.17 1.15 -9.31
N LEU A 75 0.50 0.95 -8.16
CA LEU A 75 1.04 1.35 -6.86
C LEU A 75 2.36 0.62 -6.56
N VAL A 76 2.38 -0.71 -6.72
CA VAL A 76 3.56 -1.54 -6.46
C VAL A 76 4.70 -1.19 -7.40
N GLU A 77 4.45 -1.03 -8.70
CA GLU A 77 5.49 -0.64 -9.67
C GLU A 77 6.03 0.77 -9.40
N THR A 78 5.17 1.69 -8.94
CA THR A 78 5.60 3.03 -8.54
C THR A 78 6.52 2.95 -7.32
N MET A 79 6.14 2.16 -6.30
CA MET A 79 7.00 1.91 -5.13
C MET A 79 8.34 1.28 -5.53
N ARG A 80 8.34 0.31 -6.46
CA ARG A 80 9.58 -0.29 -6.98
C ARG A 80 10.51 0.76 -7.62
N ARG A 81 9.95 1.67 -8.43
CA ARG A 81 10.71 2.80 -9.01
C ARG A 81 11.19 3.82 -7.99
N GLU A 82 10.50 3.90 -6.85
CA GLU A 82 10.91 4.71 -5.70
C GLU A 82 12.01 4.03 -4.85
N GLY A 83 12.42 2.79 -5.15
CA GLY A 83 13.47 2.05 -4.41
C GLY A 83 12.96 1.19 -3.25
N PHE A 84 11.66 0.90 -3.20
CA PHE A 84 11.11 -0.08 -2.26
C PHE A 84 11.34 -1.50 -2.75
N GLU A 85 11.52 -2.39 -1.78
CA GLU A 85 11.70 -3.83 -1.97
C GLU A 85 10.78 -4.61 -1.02
#